data_AF-A0A1E2SJA2-F1
#
_entry.id   AF-A0A1E2SJA2-F1
#
_cell.length_a   1.000
_cell.length_b   1.000
_cell.length_c   1.000
_cell.angle_alpha   90.00
_cell.angle_beta   90.00
_cell.angle_gamma   90.00
#
_symmetry.space_group_name_H-M   'P 1'
#
loop_
_entity.id
_entity.type
_entity.pdbx_description
1 polymer ?
#
loop_
_entity_poly.entity_id
_entity_poly.type
_entity_poly.pdbx_seq_one_letter_code
_entity_poly.pdbx_strand_id
1 'polypeptide(L)'
;MNKVTVAGYPSYWPLTGESQGACTGDAEPFPGFTEHATVLHGCRMTPGSSGGPWFSTMASADSGKVFAVTTLGKSLLTNPYTVAVPNDAEVWCMYLIASARS
;
A
#
# COMPACT_ATOMS: atom_id res chain seq x y z
N MET A 1 -8.96 -10.53 8.77
CA MET A 1 -8.48 -10.17 7.43
C MET A 1 -9.14 -8.85 7.07
N ASN A 2 -8.34 -7.84 6.73
CA ASN A 2 -8.84 -6.52 6.40
C ASN A 2 -8.82 -6.39 4.87
N LYS A 3 -9.99 -6.24 4.25
CA LYS A 3 -10.08 -5.96 2.81
C LYS A 3 -9.54 -4.56 2.54
N VAL A 4 -8.65 -4.43 1.56
CA VAL A 4 -7.98 -3.18 1.23
C VAL A 4 -8.03 -2.89 -0.26
N THR A 5 -7.91 -1.61 -0.61
CA THR A 5 -7.64 -1.17 -1.99
C THR A 5 -6.27 -0.52 -2.04
N VAL A 6 -5.39 -1.04 -2.89
CA VAL A 6 -4.05 -0.50 -3.13
C VAL A 6 -4.10 0.29 -4.42
N ALA A 7 -3.61 1.54 -4.40
CA ALA A 7 -3.52 2.37 -5.59
C ALA A 7 -2.10 2.94 -5.75
N GLY A 8 -1.68 3.15 -6.99
CA GLY A 8 -0.39 3.74 -7.30
C GLY A 8 -0.17 3.90 -8.79
N TYR A 9 1.02 4.38 -9.18
CA TYR A 9 1.40 4.59 -10.58
C TYR A 9 2.56 3.64 -10.97
N PRO A 10 2.28 2.34 -11.16
CA PRO A 10 3.28 1.38 -11.58
C PRO A 10 3.88 1.79 -12.94
N SER A 11 5.21 1.89 -13.00
CA SER A 11 5.97 2.40 -14.14
C SER A 11 6.56 1.32 -15.05
N TYR A 12 6.23 0.06 -14.82
CA TYR A 12 6.61 -1.06 -15.68
C TYR A 12 5.39 -1.79 -16.23
N TRP A 13 5.59 -2.41 -17.40
CA TRP A 13 4.56 -3.13 -18.14
C TRP A 13 3.65 -3.97 -17.23
N PRO A 14 2.32 -3.94 -17.43
CA PRO A 14 1.59 -3.34 -18.55
C PRO A 14 1.35 -1.83 -18.46
N LEU A 15 1.83 -1.16 -17.40
CA LEU A 15 1.63 0.27 -17.18
C LEU A 15 2.95 1.04 -17.36
N THR A 16 2.88 2.32 -17.72
CA THR A 16 4.07 3.15 -18.03
C THR A 16 4.33 4.22 -16.96
N GLY A 17 3.55 4.23 -15.88
CA GLY A 17 3.59 5.27 -14.84
C GLY A 17 2.63 6.43 -15.10
N GLU A 18 2.06 6.53 -16.31
CA GLU A 18 1.10 7.58 -16.71
C GLU A 18 -0.34 7.26 -16.33
N SER A 19 -0.60 6.05 -15.83
CA SER A 19 -1.94 5.59 -15.48
C SER A 19 -1.93 4.93 -14.11
N GLN A 20 -2.99 5.19 -13.35
CA GLN A 20 -3.16 4.58 -12.04
C GLN A 20 -3.47 3.10 -12.19
N GLY A 21 -2.75 2.27 -11.45
CA GLY A 21 -3.09 0.88 -11.21
C GLY A 21 -3.81 0.73 -9.87
N ALA A 22 -4.64 -0.31 -9.74
CA ALA A 22 -5.27 -0.66 -8.48
C ALA A 22 -5.33 -2.18 -8.25
N CYS A 23 -5.29 -2.59 -6.99
CA CYS A 23 -5.56 -3.95 -6.54
C CYS A 23 -6.56 -3.92 -5.38
N THR A 24 -7.38 -4.96 -5.24
CA THR A 24 -8.23 -5.13 -4.06
C THR A 24 -8.12 -6.57 -3.56
N GLY A 25 -8.06 -6.74 -2.25
CA GLY A 25 -8.07 -8.07 -1.63
C GLY A 25 -7.83 -7.99 -0.13
N ASP A 26 -7.64 -9.13 0.49
CA ASP A 26 -7.41 -9.23 1.92
C ASP A 26 -5.92 -9.04 2.25
N ALA A 27 -5.65 -8.06 3.12
CA ALA A 27 -4.32 -7.82 3.64
C ALA A 27 -4.05 -8.73 4.85
N GLU A 28 -2.83 -9.25 4.89
CA GLU A 28 -2.36 -10.19 5.92
C GLU A 28 -1.06 -9.68 6.57
N PRO A 29 -0.78 -10.04 7.85
CA PRO A 29 0.52 -9.76 8.46
C PRO A 29 1.67 -10.42 7.68
N PHE A 30 2.79 -9.73 7.54
CA PHE A 30 3.96 -10.20 6.80
C PHE A 30 5.27 -10.06 7.60
N PRO A 31 5.45 -10.87 8.67
CA PRO A 31 6.57 -10.73 9.60
C PRO A 31 7.95 -10.97 8.96
N GLY A 32 8.00 -11.53 7.75
CA GLY A 32 9.25 -11.73 7.00
C GLY A 32 9.89 -10.45 6.44
N PHE A 33 9.25 -9.28 6.59
CA PHE A 33 9.81 -7.98 6.22
C PHE A 33 10.10 -7.11 7.45
N THR A 34 9.06 -6.81 8.23
CA THR A 34 9.14 -6.24 9.59
C THR A 34 7.99 -6.82 10.41
N GLU A 35 8.05 -6.70 11.74
CA GLU A 35 6.98 -7.20 12.62
C GLU A 35 5.61 -6.51 12.39
N HIS A 36 5.63 -5.29 11.83
CA HIS A 36 4.43 -4.50 11.53
C HIS A 36 3.97 -4.62 10.08
N ALA A 37 4.76 -5.24 9.20
CA ALA A 37 4.49 -5.23 7.78
C ALA A 37 3.20 -5.99 7.43
N THR A 38 2.55 -5.57 6.35
CA THR A 38 1.40 -6.24 5.77
C THR A 38 1.61 -6.53 4.29
N VAL A 39 1.05 -7.63 3.81
CA VAL A 39 1.14 -8.09 2.43
C VAL A 39 -0.24 -8.23 1.80
N LEU A 40 -0.31 -7.93 0.50
CA LEU A 40 -1.44 -8.25 -0.36
C LEU A 40 -0.95 -9.16 -1.48
N HIS A 41 -1.36 -10.42 -1.43
CA HIS A 41 -1.07 -11.42 -2.46
C HIS A 41 -1.90 -11.18 -3.73
N GLY A 42 -1.38 -11.60 -4.88
CA GLY A 42 -2.02 -11.41 -6.19
C GLY A 42 -1.88 -10.00 -6.78
N CYS A 43 -1.40 -9.03 -6.00
CA CYS A 43 -1.23 -7.65 -6.47
C CYS A 43 0.10 -7.44 -7.20
N ARG A 44 0.03 -7.04 -8.47
CA ARG A 44 1.17 -6.84 -9.38
C ARG A 44 1.63 -5.39 -9.47
N MET A 45 1.76 -4.70 -8.35
CA MET A 45 2.34 -3.37 -8.34
C MET A 45 3.84 -3.44 -8.63
N THR A 46 4.32 -2.63 -9.58
CA THR A 46 5.72 -2.54 -9.99
C THR A 46 6.38 -1.32 -9.36
N PRO A 47 7.71 -1.10 -9.53
CA PRO A 47 8.31 0.20 -9.21
C PRO A 47 7.50 1.35 -9.81
N GLY A 48 7.54 2.52 -9.17
CA GLY A 48 6.65 3.66 -9.44
C GLY A 48 5.41 3.71 -8.55
N SER A 49 4.93 2.55 -8.05
CA SER A 49 3.80 2.52 -7.10
C SER A 49 4.20 2.79 -5.65
N SER A 50 5.50 2.82 -5.32
CA SER A 50 6.00 3.09 -3.97
C SER A 50 5.49 4.43 -3.46
N GLY A 51 5.09 4.47 -2.18
CA GLY A 51 4.39 5.60 -1.57
C GLY A 51 2.88 5.64 -1.86
N GLY A 52 2.39 4.84 -2.80
CA GLY A 52 0.97 4.75 -3.13
C GLY A 52 0.11 4.24 -1.96
N PRO A 53 -1.08 4.81 -1.73
CA PRO A 53 -1.89 4.52 -0.56
C PRO A 53 -2.53 3.12 -0.59
N TRP A 54 -2.66 2.54 0.60
CA TRP A 54 -3.53 1.41 0.86
C TRP A 54 -4.73 1.91 1.66
N PHE A 55 -5.92 1.75 1.11
CA PHE A 55 -7.18 2.17 1.71
C PHE A 55 -7.85 1.00 2.42
N SER A 56 -8.19 1.21 3.69
CA SER A 56 -8.99 0.26 4.49
C SER A 56 -10.48 0.36 4.18
N THR A 57 -10.92 1.54 3.78
CA THR A 57 -12.29 1.83 3.34
C THR A 57 -12.25 2.89 2.26
N MET A 58 -13.06 2.73 1.21
CA MET A 58 -13.29 3.76 0.21
C MET A 58 -14.58 4.51 0.54
N ALA A 59 -14.55 5.84 0.48
CA ALA A 59 -15.72 6.71 0.60
C ALA A 59 -16.29 7.08 -0.77
N SER A 60 -15.44 7.12 -1.80
CA SER A 60 -15.81 7.31 -3.21
C SER A 60 -14.80 6.60 -4.12
N ALA A 61 -14.88 6.80 -5.44
CA ALA A 61 -13.88 6.31 -6.37
C ALA A 61 -12.49 6.90 -6.10
N ASP A 62 -12.43 8.15 -5.59
CA ASP A 62 -11.19 8.93 -5.47
C ASP A 62 -10.77 9.22 -4.02
N SER A 63 -11.56 8.78 -3.03
CA SER A 63 -11.31 9.10 -1.62
C SER A 63 -11.53 7.89 -0.72
N GLY A 64 -10.64 7.73 0.26
CA GLY A 64 -10.70 6.63 1.23
C GLY A 64 -9.80 6.87 2.43
N LYS A 65 -9.92 5.98 3.43
CA LYS A 65 -9.09 6.01 4.64
C LYS A 65 -7.79 5.26 4.39
N VAL A 66 -6.71 6.01 4.21
CA VAL A 66 -5.34 5.46 4.12
C VAL A 66 -4.96 4.84 5.46
N PHE A 67 -4.54 3.59 5.44
CA PHE A 67 -4.03 2.89 6.63
C PHE A 67 -2.60 2.40 6.48
N ALA A 68 -2.04 2.39 5.27
CA ALA A 68 -0.66 2.01 4.98
C ALA A 68 -0.21 2.65 3.67
N VAL A 69 1.10 2.62 3.40
CA VAL A 69 1.67 3.06 2.11
C VAL A 69 2.55 1.97 1.50
N THR A 70 2.48 1.83 0.18
CA THR A 70 3.24 0.81 -0.56
C THR A 70 4.74 1.02 -0.36
N THR A 71 5.43 0.01 0.16
CA THR A 71 6.89 0.03 0.29
C THR A 71 7.54 -0.60 -0.94
N LEU A 72 7.15 -1.84 -1.25
CA LEU A 72 7.73 -2.63 -2.34
C LEU A 72 6.71 -3.61 -2.91
N GLY A 73 7.03 -4.17 -4.08
CA GLY A 73 6.28 -5.27 -4.69
C GLY A 73 7.20 -6.26 -5.38
N LYS A 74 6.75 -7.52 -5.47
CA LYS A 74 7.40 -8.59 -6.26
C LYS A 74 6.47 -9.01 -7.39
N SER A 75 6.32 -8.13 -8.38
CA SER A 75 5.38 -8.30 -9.49
C SER A 75 5.72 -9.42 -10.49
N LEU A 76 7.00 -9.82 -10.59
CA LEU A 76 7.48 -10.80 -11.56
C LEU A 76 7.42 -12.26 -11.07
N LEU A 77 6.96 -12.51 -9.84
CA LEU A 77 6.80 -13.85 -9.31
C LEU A 77 5.52 -14.50 -9.85
N THR A 78 5.49 -15.84 -9.90
CA THR A 78 4.27 -16.62 -10.18
C THR A 78 3.13 -16.24 -9.22
N ASN A 79 3.48 -16.03 -7.95
CA ASN A 79 2.58 -15.51 -6.91
C ASN A 79 3.04 -14.10 -6.53
N PRO A 80 2.59 -13.06 -7.27
CA PRO A 80 3.01 -11.70 -7.00
C PRO A 80 2.42 -11.20 -5.70
N TYR A 81 3.09 -10.24 -5.08
CA TYR A 81 2.60 -9.59 -3.88
C TYR A 81 3.13 -8.17 -3.76
N THR A 82 2.42 -7.35 -2.99
CA THR A 82 2.83 -6.00 -2.61
C THR A 82 2.86 -5.90 -1.08
N VAL A 83 3.83 -5.18 -0.54
CA VAL A 83 4.04 -5.01 0.90
C VAL A 83 3.92 -3.54 1.27
N ALA A 84 3.36 -3.29 2.44
CA ALA A 84 3.26 -1.98 3.06
C ALA A 84 3.59 -2.05 4.55
N VAL A 85 3.93 -0.90 5.12
CA VAL A 85 3.98 -0.70 6.56
C VAL A 85 2.75 0.13 6.96
N PRO A 86 1.87 -0.39 7.85
CA PRO A 86 0.69 0.32 8.33
C PRO A 86 1.03 1.56 9.16
N ASN A 87 0.07 2.49 9.20
CA ASN A 87 0.03 3.63 10.11
C ASN A 87 -0.41 3.14 11.49
N ASP A 88 0.51 2.49 12.20
CA ASP A 88 0.35 2.07 13.59
C ASP A 88 0.55 3.24 14.57
N ALA A 89 0.52 2.94 15.87
CA ALA A 89 0.54 3.96 16.91
C ALA A 89 1.82 4.83 16.84
N GLU A 90 2.93 4.24 16.44
CA GLU A 90 4.22 4.89 16.26
C GLU A 90 4.16 5.92 15.14
N VAL A 91 3.62 5.53 13.97
CA VAL A 91 3.42 6.46 12.84
C VAL A 91 2.42 7.56 13.21
N TRP A 92 1.33 7.24 13.91
CA TRP A 92 0.37 8.24 14.39
C TRP A 92 1.00 9.24 15.36
N CYS A 93 1.86 8.79 16.28
CA CYS A 93 2.61 9.67 17.16
C CYS A 93 3.48 10.65 16.36
N MET A 94 4.15 10.18 15.31
CA MET A 94 4.94 11.05 14.44
C MET A 94 4.09 12.14 13.77
N TYR A 95 2.91 11.80 13.25
CA TYR A 95 2.01 12.79 12.66
C TYR A 95 1.59 13.85 13.68
N LEU A 96 1.22 13.45 14.89
CA LEU A 96 0.84 14.40 15.95
C LEU A 96 1.99 15.34 16.32
N ILE A 97 3.21 14.82 16.44
CA ILE A 97 4.39 15.64 16.71
C ILE A 97 4.66 16.63 15.57
N ALA A 98 4.51 16.18 14.31
CA ALA A 98 4.70 17.03 13.14
C ALA A 98 3.65 18.16 13.08
N SER A 99 2.38 17.84 13.31
CA SER A 99 1.28 18.82 13.30
C SER A 99 1.34 19.81 14.46
N ALA A 100 1.90 19.45 15.61
CA ALA A 100 2.09 20.38 16.73
C ALA A 100 3.18 21.43 16.47
N ARG A 101 3.99 21.27 15.40
CA ARG A 101 5.11 22.15 15.04
C ARG A 101 4.82 23.05 13.83
N SER A 102 3.65 22.92 13.20
CA SER A 102 3.18 23.69 12.05
C SER A 102 2.19 24.77 12.47
#